data_AF-A0A8T4UWY0-F1
#
_entry.id   AF-A0A8T4UWY0-F1
#
_cell.length_a   1.000
_cell.length_b   1.000
_cell.length_c   1.000
_cell.angle_alpha   90.00
_cell.angle_beta   90.00
_cell.angle_gamma   90.00
#
_symmetry.space_group_name_H-M   'P 1'
#
loop_
_entity.id
_entity.type
_entity.pdbx_description
1 polymer ?
#
loop_
_entity_poly.entity_id
_entity_poly.type
_entity_poly.pdbx_seq_one_letter_code
_entity_poly.pdbx_strand_id
1 'polypeptide(L)'
;MITPAFTPPVRYAILVGGLDFEQENGKLGVQKIIDELEVEFRERGFRVVPMRENVQKESLSRLLDEAQRLSMEALRLPTFIFYYCGHHGIPGFQLNNGIYDRNVLMEKLRRIRGEKLAIFDCCHAGMMGSYSGIGMTILAATQEGYLAYADRKSEGNRLLLSDGILKFMKNNPGRFPLGSLFECLNNNLTITQWQNPGIRGAKEFIFPNKEK
;
A
#
# COMPACT_ATOMS: atom_id res chain seq x y z
N MET A 1 0.38 -4.09 43.27
CA MET A 1 -0.39 -3.43 42.20
C MET A 1 0.05 -4.03 40.88
N ILE A 2 -0.83 -4.78 40.20
CA ILE A 2 -0.56 -5.30 38.85
C ILE A 2 -0.98 -4.18 37.90
N THR A 3 -0.01 -3.48 37.31
CA THR A 3 -0.30 -2.54 36.23
C THR A 3 -0.97 -3.33 35.11
N PRO A 4 -2.19 -3.00 34.66
CA PRO A 4 -2.79 -3.71 33.55
C PRO A 4 -1.86 -3.54 32.34
N ALA A 5 -1.25 -4.65 31.90
CA ALA A 5 -0.39 -4.65 30.73
C ALA A 5 -1.27 -4.25 29.54
N PHE A 6 -1.08 -3.03 29.03
CA PHE A 6 -1.77 -2.55 27.85
C PHE A 6 -1.54 -3.54 26.72
N THR A 7 -2.59 -4.20 26.23
CA THR A 7 -2.47 -5.09 25.07
C THR A 7 -2.03 -4.25 23.87
N PRO A 8 -0.85 -4.52 23.28
CA PRO A 8 -0.34 -3.71 22.19
C PRO A 8 -1.29 -3.76 20.98
N PRO A 9 -1.37 -2.68 20.19
CA PRO A 9 -2.20 -2.65 18.99
C PRO A 9 -1.75 -3.72 17.99
N VAL A 10 -2.70 -4.38 17.36
CA VAL A 10 -2.44 -5.40 16.36
C VAL A 10 -2.23 -4.71 15.01
N ARG A 11 -1.03 -4.82 14.45
CA ARG A 11 -0.63 -4.13 13.21
C ARG A 11 -0.12 -5.14 12.18
N TYR A 12 -0.71 -5.16 11.00
CA TYR A 12 -0.35 -6.07 9.91
C TYR A 12 -0.07 -5.30 8.62
N ALA A 13 0.89 -5.77 7.84
CA ALA A 13 1.14 -5.27 6.50
C ALA A 13 1.35 -6.43 5.53
N ILE A 14 0.63 -6.43 4.41
CA ILE A 14 0.89 -7.31 3.26
C ILE A 14 1.48 -6.44 2.16
N LEU A 15 2.70 -6.76 1.74
CA LEU A 15 3.40 -6.03 0.68
C LEU A 15 3.49 -6.94 -0.55
N VAL A 16 2.95 -6.52 -1.69
CA VAL A 16 2.86 -7.35 -2.89
C VAL A 16 3.65 -6.72 -4.02
N GLY A 17 4.73 -7.40 -4.41
CA GLY A 17 5.43 -7.10 -5.65
C GLY A 17 4.78 -7.82 -6.82
N GLY A 18 4.16 -7.08 -7.73
CA GLY A 18 3.60 -7.61 -8.98
C GLY A 18 4.69 -8.11 -9.94
N LEU A 19 4.25 -8.58 -11.11
CA LEU A 19 5.18 -9.04 -12.14
C LEU A 19 6.10 -7.90 -12.59
N ASP A 20 7.41 -8.11 -12.48
CA ASP A 20 8.47 -7.16 -12.85
C ASP A 20 9.28 -7.76 -14.02
N PHE A 21 8.75 -7.60 -15.24
CA PHE A 21 9.43 -8.05 -16.45
C PHE A 21 10.26 -6.91 -17.06
N GLU A 22 11.35 -7.26 -17.75
CA GLU A 22 12.10 -6.28 -18.52
C GLU A 22 11.22 -5.71 -19.62
N GLN A 23 10.99 -4.40 -19.57
CA GLN A 23 10.47 -3.64 -20.71
C GLN A 23 11.64 -3.04 -21.49
N GLU A 24 11.39 -2.47 -22.67
CA GLU A 24 12.38 -1.66 -23.42
C GLU A 24 13.06 -0.58 -22.56
N ASN A 25 12.42 -0.23 -21.44
CA ASN A 25 12.83 0.80 -20.49
C ASN A 25 13.44 0.27 -19.18
N GLY A 26 13.70 -1.04 -19.07
CA GLY A 26 14.25 -1.70 -17.86
C GLY A 26 13.17 -2.17 -16.86
N LYS A 27 13.61 -2.83 -15.79
CA LYS A 27 12.75 -3.31 -14.68
C LYS A 27 12.29 -2.14 -13.78
N LEU A 28 11.15 -2.33 -13.09
CA LEU A 28 10.50 -1.36 -12.20
C LEU A 28 11.04 -1.37 -10.75
N GLY A 29 12.06 -2.19 -10.46
CA GLY A 29 12.68 -2.23 -9.14
C GLY A 29 11.76 -2.74 -8.04
N VAL A 30 10.76 -3.54 -8.39
CA VAL A 30 9.66 -3.97 -7.50
C VAL A 30 10.20 -4.66 -6.24
N GLN A 31 11.16 -5.56 -6.40
CA GLN A 31 11.70 -6.32 -5.26
C GLN A 31 12.42 -5.40 -4.26
N LYS A 32 13.26 -4.48 -4.74
CA LYS A 32 13.98 -3.52 -3.89
C LYS A 32 13.01 -2.66 -3.08
N ILE A 33 11.92 -2.22 -3.69
CA ILE A 33 10.87 -1.46 -3.02
C ILE A 33 10.22 -2.27 -1.89
N ILE A 34 9.87 -3.54 -2.15
CA ILE A 34 9.26 -4.43 -1.16
C ILE A 34 10.21 -4.64 0.03
N ASP A 35 11.50 -4.84 -0.22
CA ASP A 35 12.50 -5.03 0.83
C ASP A 35 12.66 -3.79 1.71
N GLU A 36 12.74 -2.61 1.12
CA GLU A 36 12.87 -1.36 1.89
C GLU A 36 11.60 -1.04 2.69
N LEU A 37 10.41 -1.25 2.11
CA LEU A 37 9.15 -1.04 2.82
C LEU A 37 8.97 -2.06 3.95
N GLU A 38 9.43 -3.30 3.78
CA GLU A 38 9.38 -4.30 4.83
C GLU A 38 10.15 -3.86 6.08
N VAL A 39 11.37 -3.35 5.89
CA VAL A 39 12.19 -2.81 6.99
C VAL A 39 11.44 -1.68 7.70
N GLU A 40 11.01 -0.67 6.93
CA GLU A 40 10.37 0.52 7.48
C GLU A 40 9.05 0.22 8.22
N PHE A 41 8.24 -0.73 7.72
CA PHE A 41 7.02 -1.14 8.42
C PHE A 41 7.31 -1.99 9.66
N ARG A 42 8.32 -2.87 9.63
CA ARG A 42 8.72 -3.66 10.81
C ARG A 42 9.23 -2.78 11.94
N GLU A 43 10.05 -1.78 11.64
CA GLU A 43 10.54 -0.79 12.63
C GLU A 43 9.39 -0.03 13.30
N ARG A 44 8.24 0.09 12.62
CA ARG A 44 7.00 0.71 13.14
C ARG A 44 6.05 -0.28 13.82
N GLY A 45 6.52 -1.50 14.07
CA GLY A 45 5.81 -2.54 14.81
C GLY A 45 4.74 -3.28 14.00
N PHE A 46 4.80 -3.23 12.67
CA PHE A 46 3.92 -4.06 11.84
C PHE A 46 4.45 -5.49 11.74
N ARG A 47 3.54 -6.46 11.80
CA ARG A 47 3.78 -7.82 11.32
C ARG A 47 3.68 -7.81 9.80
N VAL A 48 4.83 -7.83 9.12
CA VAL A 48 4.90 -7.69 7.67
C VAL A 48 5.01 -9.05 6.98
N VAL A 49 4.16 -9.29 5.98
CA VAL A 49 4.24 -10.40 5.04
C VAL A 49 4.56 -9.85 3.64
N PRO A 50 5.83 -9.87 3.21
CA PRO A 50 6.20 -9.53 1.85
C PRO A 50 5.95 -10.71 0.91
N MET A 51 5.30 -10.43 -0.22
CA MET A 51 5.18 -11.34 -1.35
C MET A 51 6.13 -10.86 -2.44
N ARG A 52 7.28 -11.52 -2.47
CA ARG A 52 8.34 -11.34 -3.47
C ARG A 52 8.09 -12.26 -4.66
N GLU A 53 8.85 -12.04 -5.73
CA GLU A 53 9.10 -12.94 -6.87
C GLU A 53 8.13 -14.12 -7.06
N ASN A 54 7.55 -14.27 -8.24
CA ASN A 54 6.63 -15.39 -8.52
C ASN A 54 5.36 -15.35 -7.67
N VAL A 55 4.84 -14.15 -7.39
CA VAL A 55 3.56 -13.98 -6.69
C VAL A 55 2.45 -14.60 -7.55
N GLN A 56 1.75 -15.58 -6.98
CA GLN A 56 0.63 -16.27 -7.61
C GLN A 56 -0.70 -15.81 -7.02
N LYS A 57 -1.74 -15.81 -7.85
CA LYS A 57 -3.12 -15.44 -7.48
C LYS A 57 -3.62 -16.23 -6.26
N GLU A 58 -3.38 -17.53 -6.22
CA GLU A 58 -3.86 -18.46 -5.20
C GLU A 58 -3.13 -18.22 -3.86
N SER A 59 -1.83 -17.89 -3.93
CA SER A 59 -1.04 -17.55 -2.75
C SER A 59 -1.46 -16.21 -2.15
N LEU A 60 -1.70 -15.19 -2.98
CA LEU A 60 -2.25 -13.91 -2.52
C LEU A 60 -3.64 -14.09 -1.92
N SER A 61 -4.50 -14.86 -2.58
CA SER A 61 -5.86 -15.13 -2.09
C SER A 61 -5.84 -15.78 -0.71
N ARG A 62 -5.05 -16.84 -0.53
CA ARG A 62 -4.91 -17.53 0.76
C ARG A 62 -4.37 -16.62 1.85
N LEU A 63 -3.41 -15.76 1.52
CA LEU A 63 -2.85 -14.81 2.49
C LEU A 63 -3.89 -13.79 2.95
N LEU A 64 -4.73 -13.30 2.05
CA LEU A 64 -5.83 -12.38 2.40
C LEU A 64 -6.91 -13.06 3.23
N ASP A 65 -7.24 -14.33 2.95
CA ASP A 65 -8.17 -15.12 3.75
C ASP A 65 -7.62 -15.36 5.17
N GLU A 66 -6.31 -15.61 5.29
CA GLU A 66 -5.63 -15.73 6.58
C GLU A 66 -5.60 -14.41 7.34
N ALA A 67 -5.32 -13.29 6.66
CA ALA A 67 -5.39 -11.96 7.28
C ALA A 67 -6.80 -11.63 7.78
N GLN A 68 -7.84 -12.03 7.03
CA GLN A 68 -9.22 -11.92 7.48
C GLN A 68 -9.44 -12.73 8.77
N ARG A 69 -9.06 -14.01 8.80
CA ARG A 69 -9.18 -14.87 9.98
C ARG A 69 -8.49 -14.25 11.20
N LEU A 70 -7.23 -13.86 11.06
CA LEU A 70 -6.44 -13.22 12.13
C LEU A 70 -7.06 -11.91 12.61
N SER A 71 -7.67 -11.12 11.71
CA SER A 71 -8.34 -9.88 12.10
C SER A 71 -9.62 -10.10 12.92
N MET A 72 -10.29 -11.24 12.73
CA MET A 72 -11.49 -11.61 13.47
C MET A 72 -11.15 -12.13 14.87
N GLU A 73 -10.03 -12.83 15.02
CA GLU A 73 -9.54 -13.35 16.31
C GLU A 73 -8.88 -12.27 17.18
N ALA A 74 -8.55 -11.11 16.61
CA ALA A 74 -7.91 -10.02 17.34
C ALA A 74 -8.85 -9.40 18.39
N LEU A 75 -8.37 -9.36 19.65
CA LEU A 75 -9.06 -8.73 20.78
C LEU A 75 -9.25 -7.22 20.60
N ARG A 76 -8.30 -6.56 19.93
CA ARG A 76 -8.37 -5.13 19.57
C ARG A 76 -8.57 -4.97 18.08
N LEU A 77 -9.22 -3.88 17.67
CA LEU A 77 -9.37 -3.53 16.26
C LEU A 77 -7.96 -3.39 15.63
N PRO A 78 -7.63 -4.19 14.60
CA PRO A 78 -6.30 -4.15 14.01
C PRO A 78 -6.15 -2.97 13.05
N THR A 79 -4.91 -2.52 12.88
CA THR A 79 -4.50 -1.66 11.76
C THR A 79 -3.90 -2.55 10.69
N PHE A 80 -4.34 -2.39 9.46
CA PHE A 80 -3.94 -3.24 8.34
C PHE A 80 -3.47 -2.40 7.15
N ILE A 81 -2.32 -2.74 6.60
CA ILE A 81 -1.78 -2.15 5.38
C ILE A 81 -1.77 -3.20 4.29
N PHE A 82 -2.34 -2.84 3.15
CA PHE A 82 -2.13 -3.57 1.91
C PHE A 82 -1.35 -2.67 0.98
N TYR A 83 -0.27 -3.18 0.41
CA TYR A 83 0.55 -2.46 -0.54
C TYR A 83 0.74 -3.31 -1.79
N TYR A 84 0.52 -2.71 -2.96
CA TYR A 84 0.83 -3.32 -4.25
C TYR A 84 1.69 -2.38 -5.08
N CYS A 85 2.78 -2.89 -5.65
CA CYS A 85 3.48 -2.22 -6.74
C CYS A 85 3.69 -3.12 -7.95
N GLY A 86 3.61 -2.55 -9.15
CA GLY A 86 3.84 -3.27 -10.40
C GLY A 86 2.80 -2.91 -11.46
N HIS A 87 2.63 -3.79 -12.44
CA HIS A 87 1.70 -3.53 -13.54
C HIS A 87 0.24 -3.75 -13.14
N HIS A 88 -0.65 -2.90 -13.64
CA HIS A 88 -2.09 -3.08 -13.54
C HIS A 88 -2.68 -2.97 -14.95
N GLY A 89 -3.39 -4.00 -15.38
CA GLY A 89 -4.16 -4.02 -16.62
C GLY A 89 -5.65 -4.05 -16.29
N ILE A 90 -6.53 -3.77 -17.25
CA ILE A 90 -7.95 -4.09 -17.06
C ILE A 90 -8.10 -5.60 -17.31
N PRO A 91 -8.59 -6.42 -16.35
CA PRO A 91 -9.39 -6.02 -15.18
C PRO A 91 -8.70 -5.90 -13.81
N GLY A 92 -7.40 -6.15 -13.67
CA GLY A 92 -6.74 -6.04 -12.35
C GLY A 92 -5.21 -6.08 -12.33
N PHE A 93 -4.67 -6.70 -11.29
CA PHE A 93 -3.26 -6.63 -10.92
C PHE A 93 -2.45 -7.74 -11.62
N GLN A 94 -1.37 -7.38 -12.30
CA GLN A 94 -0.55 -8.37 -13.02
C GLN A 94 0.35 -9.13 -12.04
N LEU A 95 0.07 -10.42 -11.89
CA LEU A 95 0.88 -11.37 -11.13
C LEU A 95 1.56 -12.36 -12.07
N ASN A 96 2.37 -13.27 -11.53
CA ASN A 96 3.17 -14.20 -12.34
C ASN A 96 2.34 -15.23 -13.09
N ASN A 97 1.20 -15.65 -12.55
CA ASN A 97 0.27 -16.58 -13.21
C ASN A 97 -0.98 -15.89 -13.76
N GLY A 98 -0.87 -14.60 -14.12
CA GLY A 98 -1.90 -13.82 -14.79
C GLY A 98 -2.48 -12.69 -13.96
N ILE A 99 -3.64 -12.19 -14.38
CA ILE A 99 -4.31 -11.05 -13.75
C ILE A 99 -5.09 -11.49 -12.52
N TYR A 100 -4.83 -10.86 -11.37
CA TYR A 100 -5.66 -10.95 -10.18
C TYR A 100 -6.75 -9.89 -10.24
N ASP A 101 -8.00 -10.32 -10.33
CA ASP A 101 -9.14 -9.44 -10.53
C ASP A 101 -9.26 -8.37 -9.43
N ARG A 102 -9.49 -7.12 -9.84
CA ARG A 102 -9.58 -5.99 -8.91
C ARG A 102 -10.77 -6.12 -7.95
N ASN A 103 -11.94 -6.55 -8.44
CA ASN A 103 -13.12 -6.68 -7.60
C ASN A 103 -12.91 -7.77 -6.53
N VAL A 104 -12.31 -8.90 -6.92
CA VAL A 104 -11.96 -9.98 -6.00
C VAL A 104 -11.00 -9.49 -4.91
N LEU A 105 -9.93 -8.76 -5.28
CA LEU A 105 -9.03 -8.17 -4.29
C LEU A 105 -9.76 -7.25 -3.33
N MET A 106 -10.54 -6.31 -3.86
CA MET A 106 -11.22 -5.30 -3.05
C MET A 106 -12.27 -5.91 -2.12
N GLU A 107 -12.98 -6.93 -2.58
CA GLU A 107 -13.92 -7.68 -1.75
C GLU A 107 -13.20 -8.36 -0.58
N LYS A 108 -12.07 -9.02 -0.83
CA LYS A 108 -11.25 -9.62 0.23
C LYS A 108 -10.73 -8.58 1.22
N LEU A 109 -10.20 -7.46 0.74
CA LEU A 109 -9.73 -6.37 1.60
C LEU A 109 -10.84 -5.78 2.48
N ARG A 110 -12.07 -5.63 1.96
CA ARG A 110 -13.22 -5.15 2.73
C ARG A 110 -13.62 -6.10 3.86
N ARG A 111 -13.46 -7.42 3.66
CA ARG A 111 -13.78 -8.44 4.68
C ARG A 111 -12.81 -8.47 5.84
N ILE A 112 -11.60 -7.92 5.68
CA ILE A 112 -10.64 -7.78 6.78
C ILE A 112 -11.15 -6.72 7.76
N ARG A 113 -11.40 -7.12 9.01
CA ARG A 113 -11.80 -6.21 10.08
C ARG A 113 -10.63 -5.29 10.40
N GLY A 114 -10.91 -4.02 10.73
CA GLY A 114 -9.87 -3.07 11.14
C GLY A 114 -9.85 -1.78 10.34
N GLU A 115 -8.99 -0.86 10.77
CA GLU A 115 -8.62 0.32 10.00
C GLU A 115 -7.62 -0.09 8.92
N LYS A 116 -7.99 0.13 7.65
CA LYS A 116 -7.20 -0.32 6.51
C LYS A 116 -6.66 0.85 5.72
N LEU A 117 -5.39 0.77 5.35
CA LEU A 117 -4.78 1.59 4.32
C LEU A 117 -4.36 0.67 3.16
N ALA A 118 -5.01 0.81 2.01
CA ALA A 118 -4.60 0.13 0.79
C ALA A 118 -3.85 1.11 -0.11
N ILE A 119 -2.61 0.77 -0.47
CA ILE A 119 -1.71 1.59 -1.27
C ILE A 119 -1.49 0.88 -2.60
N PHE A 120 -1.74 1.59 -3.70
CA PHE A 120 -1.59 1.07 -5.06
C PHE A 120 -0.60 1.92 -5.85
N ASP A 121 0.62 1.38 -6.01
CA ASP A 121 1.67 1.95 -6.83
C ASP A 121 1.72 1.30 -8.21
N CYS A 122 0.72 1.64 -9.02
CA CYS A 122 0.54 1.09 -10.36
C CYS A 122 -0.22 2.06 -11.28
N CYS A 123 -0.21 1.78 -12.58
CA CYS A 123 -0.98 2.54 -13.56
C CYS A 123 -2.48 2.45 -13.26
N HIS A 124 -3.21 3.55 -13.50
CA HIS A 124 -4.65 3.67 -13.29
C HIS A 124 -5.12 3.42 -11.85
N ALA A 125 -4.22 3.46 -10.86
CA ALA A 125 -4.52 3.26 -9.45
C ALA A 125 -5.67 4.14 -8.92
N GLY A 126 -5.93 5.30 -9.52
CA GLY A 126 -7.02 6.18 -9.11
C GLY A 126 -8.40 5.53 -9.17
N MET A 127 -8.62 4.54 -10.04
CA MET A 127 -9.90 3.82 -10.12
C MET A 127 -10.23 3.04 -8.84
N MET A 128 -9.21 2.69 -8.04
CA MET A 128 -9.35 2.01 -6.75
C MET A 128 -9.98 2.93 -5.70
N GLY A 129 -9.95 4.25 -5.90
CA GLY A 129 -10.56 5.22 -5.00
C GLY A 129 -12.06 5.02 -4.79
N SER A 130 -12.76 4.49 -5.80
CA SER A 130 -14.19 4.13 -5.73
C SER A 130 -14.49 3.02 -4.72
N TYR A 131 -13.48 2.25 -4.30
CA TYR A 131 -13.64 1.17 -3.32
C TYR A 131 -13.44 1.63 -1.88
N SER A 132 -12.98 2.86 -1.66
CA SER A 132 -12.84 3.46 -0.33
C SER A 132 -14.18 3.49 0.43
N GLY A 133 -14.11 3.56 1.76
CA GLY A 133 -15.32 3.55 2.59
C GLY A 133 -15.01 3.49 4.08
N ILE A 134 -16.02 3.13 4.88
CA ILE A 134 -15.86 3.01 6.34
C ILE A 134 -14.77 1.97 6.64
N GLY A 135 -13.72 2.41 7.32
CA GLY A 135 -12.59 1.56 7.72
C GLY A 135 -11.63 1.17 6.59
N MET A 136 -11.72 1.77 5.39
CA MET A 136 -10.73 1.57 4.32
C MET A 136 -10.41 2.87 3.59
N THR A 137 -9.16 3.29 3.72
CA THR A 137 -8.55 4.40 2.99
C THR A 137 -7.68 3.86 1.85
N ILE A 138 -7.75 4.52 0.70
CA ILE A 138 -7.01 4.18 -0.52
C ILE A 138 -6.02 5.31 -0.81
N LEU A 139 -4.74 4.96 -0.96
CA LEU A 139 -3.69 5.81 -1.50
C LEU A 139 -3.27 5.27 -2.86
N ALA A 140 -3.56 6.01 -3.92
CA ALA A 140 -3.26 5.65 -5.29
C ALA A 140 -2.09 6.48 -5.82
N ALA A 141 -1.17 5.86 -6.55
CA ALA A 141 -0.05 6.56 -7.20
C ALA A 141 -0.48 7.58 -8.26
N THR A 142 -1.69 7.41 -8.80
CA THR A 142 -2.23 8.15 -9.94
C THR A 142 -3.70 8.51 -9.71
N GLN A 143 -4.19 9.51 -10.46
CA GLN A 143 -5.62 9.71 -10.66
C GLN A 143 -6.17 8.69 -11.68
N GLU A 144 -7.50 8.60 -11.80
CA GLU A 144 -8.13 7.69 -12.76
C GLU A 144 -7.73 8.04 -14.21
N GLY A 145 -7.37 7.03 -15.01
CA GLY A 145 -6.92 7.22 -16.39
C GLY A 145 -5.44 7.56 -16.58
N TYR A 146 -4.66 7.79 -15.50
CA TYR A 146 -3.25 8.17 -15.58
C TYR A 146 -2.28 7.00 -15.36
N LEU A 147 -1.06 7.14 -15.87
CA LEU A 147 0.02 6.16 -15.74
C LEU A 147 0.91 6.47 -14.53
N ALA A 148 1.47 5.42 -13.92
CA ALA A 148 2.49 5.54 -12.88
C ALA A 148 3.88 5.35 -13.49
N TYR A 149 4.87 6.07 -12.98
CA TYR A 149 6.22 6.11 -13.52
C TYR A 149 7.26 5.73 -12.48
N ALA A 150 8.38 5.20 -12.98
CA ALA A 150 9.60 5.00 -12.22
C ALA A 150 10.60 6.13 -12.46
N ASP A 151 11.31 6.56 -11.41
CA ASP A 151 12.47 7.40 -11.49
C ASP A 151 13.68 6.58 -11.97
N ARG A 152 14.01 6.71 -13.25
CA ARG A 152 15.14 6.01 -13.86
C ARG A 152 16.51 6.55 -13.44
N LYS A 153 16.56 7.70 -12.76
CA LYS A 153 17.80 8.24 -12.18
C LYS A 153 18.03 7.75 -10.75
N SER A 154 17.01 7.16 -10.12
CA SER A 154 17.15 6.54 -8.81
C SER A 154 17.91 5.21 -8.91
N GLU A 155 18.69 4.88 -7.87
CA GLU A 155 19.35 3.58 -7.78
C GLU A 155 18.32 2.44 -7.81
N GLY A 156 18.33 1.66 -8.89
CA GLY A 156 17.49 0.47 -9.04
C GLY A 156 16.10 0.72 -9.63
N ASN A 157 15.88 1.84 -10.33
CA ASN A 157 14.61 2.18 -11.01
C ASN A 157 13.39 2.08 -10.08
N ARG A 158 13.18 3.08 -9.22
CA ARG A 158 12.06 3.04 -8.25
C ARG A 158 10.81 3.70 -8.78
N LEU A 159 9.65 3.14 -8.48
CA LEU A 159 8.37 3.84 -8.66
C LEU A 159 8.32 5.12 -7.82
N LEU A 160 7.82 6.20 -8.42
CA LEU A 160 7.82 7.53 -7.82
C LEU A 160 7.06 7.59 -6.49
N LEU A 161 5.89 6.92 -6.40
CA LEU A 161 5.13 6.89 -5.16
C LEU A 161 5.89 6.15 -4.06
N SER A 162 6.40 4.95 -4.36
CA SER A 162 7.23 4.15 -3.44
C SER A 162 8.41 4.94 -2.88
N ASP A 163 9.18 5.61 -3.75
CA ASP A 163 10.35 6.38 -3.33
C ASP A 163 9.95 7.56 -2.45
N GLY A 164 8.83 8.24 -2.77
CA GLY A 164 8.25 9.28 -1.93
C GLY A 164 7.83 8.77 -0.55
N ILE A 165 7.18 7.61 -0.48
CA ILE A 165 6.77 6.97 0.78
C ILE A 165 8.01 6.62 1.61
N LEU A 166 9.01 5.98 1.01
CA LEU A 166 10.24 5.58 1.69
C LEU A 166 11.01 6.79 2.24
N LYS A 167 11.17 7.86 1.43
CA LYS A 167 11.78 9.11 1.88
C LYS A 167 11.00 9.72 3.04
N PHE A 168 9.67 9.73 2.97
CA PHE A 168 8.84 10.21 4.07
C PHE A 168 9.03 9.39 5.34
N MET A 169 9.04 8.05 5.24
CA MET A 169 9.25 7.16 6.38
C MET A 169 10.62 7.41 7.02
N LYS A 170 11.70 7.44 6.24
CA LYS A 170 13.05 7.71 6.75
C LYS A 170 13.17 9.04 7.49
N ASN A 171 12.46 10.07 7.01
CA ASN A 171 12.41 11.39 7.65
C ASN A 171 11.44 11.46 8.85
N ASN A 172 10.62 10.44 9.07
CA ASN A 172 9.60 10.39 10.13
C ASN A 172 9.64 9.03 10.86
N PRO A 173 10.70 8.72 11.62
CA PRO A 173 10.92 7.40 12.21
C PRO A 173 9.84 7.00 13.24
N GLY A 174 9.23 7.97 13.92
CA GLY A 174 8.29 7.69 15.01
C GLY A 174 6.81 7.51 14.63
N ARG A 175 6.38 7.96 13.43
CA ARG A 175 4.96 7.98 13.05
C ARG A 175 4.76 7.79 11.54
N PHE A 176 3.61 7.25 11.16
CA PHE A 176 3.15 7.18 9.77
C PHE A 176 1.80 7.93 9.61
N PRO A 177 1.76 9.27 9.81
CA PRO A 177 0.53 10.04 9.70
C PRO A 177 0.13 10.17 8.23
N LEU A 178 -0.99 9.54 7.86
CA LEU A 178 -1.42 9.43 6.47
C LEU A 178 -1.66 10.80 5.80
N GLY A 179 -2.20 11.77 6.53
CA GLY A 179 -2.40 13.14 6.04
C GLY A 179 -1.09 13.85 5.72
N SER A 180 -0.11 13.80 6.61
CA SER A 180 1.21 14.43 6.37
C SER A 180 1.99 13.70 5.28
N LEU A 181 1.84 12.37 5.19
CA LEU A 181 2.36 11.60 4.06
C LEU A 181 1.74 12.13 2.77
N PHE A 182 0.42 12.23 2.68
CA PHE A 182 -0.25 12.70 1.47
C PHE A 182 0.12 14.14 1.10
N GLU A 183 0.17 15.06 2.06
CA GLU A 183 0.63 16.45 1.83
C GLU A 183 2.08 16.46 1.29
N CYS A 184 2.97 15.67 1.88
CA CYS A 184 4.36 15.53 1.42
C CYS A 184 4.44 14.95 0.00
N LEU A 185 3.69 13.88 -0.28
CA LEU A 185 3.65 13.24 -1.59
C LEU A 185 3.05 14.17 -2.65
N ASN A 186 1.96 14.87 -2.37
CA ASN A 186 1.32 15.79 -3.31
C ASN A 186 2.26 16.96 -3.67
N ASN A 187 3.00 17.50 -2.68
CA ASN A 187 3.93 18.60 -2.92
C ASN A 187 5.20 18.15 -3.68
N ASN A 188 5.67 16.92 -3.45
CA ASN A 188 6.94 16.43 -4.00
C ASN A 188 6.80 15.54 -5.25
N LEU A 189 5.66 14.88 -5.46
CA LEU A 189 5.39 13.97 -6.58
C LEU A 189 4.57 14.61 -7.71
N THR A 190 4.37 15.93 -7.68
CA THR A 190 3.94 16.68 -8.87
C THR A 190 5.13 16.79 -9.85
N ILE A 191 5.69 15.65 -10.27
CA ILE A 191 6.98 15.62 -10.97
C ILE A 191 6.81 15.89 -12.47
N THR A 192 5.62 15.79 -13.06
CA THR A 192 5.48 16.09 -14.51
C THR A 192 4.10 16.55 -15.01
N GLN A 193 3.12 16.87 -14.16
CA GLN A 193 1.67 16.97 -14.52
C GLN A 193 1.01 15.64 -14.97
N TRP A 194 1.78 14.58 -15.24
CA TRP A 194 1.26 13.29 -15.74
C TRP A 194 1.01 12.24 -14.64
N GLN A 195 1.57 12.42 -13.44
CA GLN A 195 1.29 11.59 -12.27
C GLN A 195 1.02 12.50 -11.07
N ASN A 196 -0.14 12.30 -10.44
CA ASN A 196 -0.51 12.95 -9.19
C ASN A 196 -1.16 11.91 -8.27
N PRO A 197 -0.60 11.65 -7.07
CA PRO A 197 -1.21 10.74 -6.11
C PRO A 197 -2.64 11.15 -5.73
N GLY A 198 -3.49 10.16 -5.52
CA GLY A 198 -4.85 10.34 -5.05
C GLY A 198 -5.05 9.68 -3.69
N ILE A 199 -5.78 10.34 -2.79
CA ILE A 199 -6.25 9.73 -1.54
C ILE A 199 -7.77 9.78 -1.43
N ARG A 200 -8.38 8.67 -1.00
CA ARG A 200 -9.83 8.53 -0.80
C ARG A 200 -10.11 7.68 0.44
N GLY A 201 -10.94 8.18 1.36
CA GLY A 201 -11.28 7.56 2.64
C GLY A 201 -12.00 8.55 3.54
N ALA A 202 -12.41 8.12 4.74
CA ALA A 202 -13.03 9.04 5.69
C ALA A 202 -12.02 10.09 6.18
N LYS A 203 -12.43 11.37 6.21
CA LYS A 203 -11.54 12.51 6.44
C LYS A 203 -10.85 12.42 7.79
N GLU A 204 -11.53 11.92 8.80
CA GLU A 204 -11.05 11.69 10.16
C GLU A 204 -9.86 10.72 10.23
N PHE A 205 -9.76 9.76 9.31
CA PHE A 205 -8.63 8.84 9.23
C PHE A 205 -7.46 9.41 8.41
N ILE A 206 -7.74 10.34 7.50
CA ILE A 206 -6.72 10.97 6.66
C ILE A 206 -6.09 12.17 7.40
N PHE A 207 -6.92 13.01 7.99
CA PHE A 207 -6.53 14.22 8.72
C PHE A 207 -7.09 14.15 10.16
N PRO A 208 -6.55 13.26 11.02
CA PRO A 208 -6.95 13.22 12.42
C PRO A 208 -6.51 14.52 13.09
N ASN A 209 -7.44 15.47 13.21
CA ASN A 209 -7.31 16.76 13.89
C ASN A 209 -6.06 17.59 13.53
N LYS A 210 -6.19 18.49 12.55
CA LYS A 210 -5.53 19.80 12.71
C LYS A 210 -6.25 20.47 13.88
N GLU A 211 -5.63 20.50 15.05
CA GLU A 211 -6.17 21.25 16.19
C GLU A 211 -6.60 22.65 15.70
N LYS A 212 -7.87 23.00 15.95
CA LYS A 212 -8.33 24.38 15.86
C LYS A 212 -7.93 25.11 17.13
#